data_AF-A0A534U057-F1
#
_entry.id   AF-A0A534U057-F1
#
_cell.length_a   1.000
_cell.length_b   1.000
_cell.length_c   1.000
_cell.angle_alpha   90.00
_cell.angle_beta   90.00
_cell.angle_gamma   90.00
#
_symmetry.space_group_name_H-M   'P 1'
#
loop_
_entity.id
_entity.type
_entity.pdbx_description
1 polymer ?
#
loop_
_entity_poly.entity_id
_entity_poly.type
_entity_poly.pdbx_seq_one_letter_code
_entity_poly.pdbx_strand_id
1 'polypeptide(L)'
;MIVPTPLKAEASSQPEHPLAAYLCALHRKHAGCDDGDVASYIPELTNADPRWFGIAVATIDGHVYEVGETRQPFTIQSISKPFVYALALQD
;
A
#
# COMPACT_ATOMS: atom_id res chain seq x y z
N MET A 1 -5.87 -18.42 28.82
CA MET A 1 -6.10 -18.33 27.37
C MET A 1 -6.86 -17.04 27.13
N ILE A 2 -6.14 -15.94 26.85
CA ILE A 2 -6.75 -14.63 26.63
C ILE A 2 -6.97 -14.51 25.13
N VAL A 3 -8.20 -14.66 24.68
CA VAL A 3 -8.58 -14.35 23.30
C VAL A 3 -8.68 -12.83 23.16
N PRO A 4 -7.96 -12.20 22.21
CA PRO A 4 -8.11 -10.76 22.00
C PRO A 4 -9.50 -10.48 21.43
N THR A 5 -10.22 -9.57 22.06
CA THR A 5 -11.47 -9.00 21.55
C THR A 5 -11.18 -8.24 20.25
N PRO A 6 -11.98 -8.40 19.17
CA PRO A 6 -11.77 -7.61 17.96
C PRO A 6 -12.08 -6.13 18.26
N LEU A 7 -11.14 -5.26 17.91
CA LEU A 7 -11.34 -3.81 17.95
C LEU A 7 -12.38 -3.45 16.89
N LYS A 8 -13.59 -3.13 17.34
CA LYS A 8 -14.66 -2.63 16.48
C LYS A 8 -14.24 -1.26 15.99
N ALA A 9 -13.91 -1.13 14.71
CA ALA A 9 -13.63 0.16 14.09
C ALA A 9 -14.94 0.96 14.10
N GLU A 10 -15.07 1.87 15.07
CA GLU A 10 -16.15 2.85 15.10
C GLU A 10 -15.94 3.80 13.92
N ALA A 11 -16.84 3.74 12.94
CA ALA A 11 -16.94 4.74 11.89
C ALA A 11 -17.41 6.06 12.53
N SER A 12 -16.46 6.81 13.07
CA SER A 12 -16.69 8.18 13.49
C SER A 12 -16.73 9.09 12.26
N SER A 13 -17.78 9.89 12.16
CA SER A 13 -17.98 10.92 11.15
C SER A 13 -17.00 12.08 11.37
N GLN A 14 -15.71 11.81 11.16
CA GLN A 14 -14.67 12.83 11.10
C GLN A 14 -14.77 13.55 9.74
N PRO A 15 -14.56 14.87 9.67
CA PRO A 15 -14.29 15.51 8.40
C PRO A 15 -13.09 14.79 7.76
N GLU A 16 -13.15 14.61 6.44
CA GLU A 16 -12.09 13.96 5.68
C GLU A 16 -10.71 14.54 6.05
N HIS A 17 -9.81 13.70 6.58
CA HIS A 17 -8.49 14.16 6.98
C HIS A 17 -7.79 14.76 5.74
N PRO A 18 -7.15 15.94 5.81
CA PRO A 18 -6.60 16.61 4.62
C PRO A 18 -5.65 15.72 3.80
N LEU A 19 -4.86 14.89 4.48
CA LEU A 19 -4.02 13.88 3.81
C LEU A 19 -4.84 12.83 3.07
N ALA A 20 -5.93 12.31 3.64
CA ALA A 20 -6.80 11.35 2.97
C ALA A 20 -7.46 11.96 1.73
N ALA A 21 -7.98 13.20 1.85
CA ALA A 21 -8.55 13.94 0.72
C ALA A 21 -7.52 14.17 -0.39
N TYR A 22 -6.29 14.50 -0.01
CA TYR A 22 -5.18 14.67 -0.96
C TYR A 22 -4.78 13.36 -1.64
N LEU A 23 -4.69 12.25 -0.92
CA LEU A 23 -4.41 10.94 -1.49
C LEU A 23 -5.53 10.53 -2.47
N CYS A 24 -6.80 10.76 -2.14
CA CYS A 24 -7.92 10.56 -3.05
C CYS A 24 -7.81 11.39 -4.32
N ALA A 25 -7.39 12.66 -4.21
CA ALA A 25 -7.16 13.51 -5.38
C ALA A 25 -6.00 13.00 -6.25
N LEU A 26 -4.88 12.58 -5.65
CA LEU A 26 -3.74 12.00 -6.36
C LEU A 26 -4.10 10.69 -7.06
N HIS A 27 -4.78 9.79 -6.34
CA HIS A 27 -5.24 8.52 -6.90
C HIS A 27 -6.12 8.76 -8.12
N ARG A 28 -7.15 9.62 -8.01
CA ARG A 28 -8.01 9.97 -9.15
C ARG A 28 -7.25 10.60 -10.31
N LYS A 29 -6.28 11.48 -10.02
CA LYS A 29 -5.47 12.15 -11.04
C LYS A 29 -4.64 11.16 -11.87
N HIS A 30 -4.18 10.07 -11.25
CA HIS A 30 -3.25 9.12 -11.88
C HIS A 30 -3.87 7.76 -12.22
N ALA A 31 -5.09 7.46 -11.80
CA ALA A 31 -5.75 6.18 -12.02
C ALA A 31 -5.97 5.82 -13.50
N GLY A 32 -5.96 6.81 -14.41
CA GLY A 32 -6.08 6.60 -15.85
C GLY A 32 -4.75 6.54 -16.60
N CYS A 33 -3.61 6.55 -15.90
CA CYS A 33 -2.29 6.41 -16.51
C CYS A 33 -2.00 4.92 -16.70
N ASP A 34 -2.12 4.43 -17.93
CA ASP A 34 -1.92 3.02 -18.32
C ASP A 34 -0.63 2.77 -19.12
N ASP A 35 0.29 3.75 -19.11
CA ASP A 35 1.61 3.62 -19.73
C ASP A 35 2.47 2.52 -19.06
N GLY A 36 3.26 1.82 -19.87
CA GLY A 36 4.19 0.77 -19.43
C GLY A 36 3.61 -0.65 -19.53
N ASP A 37 4.45 -1.64 -19.21
CA ASP A 37 4.09 -3.06 -19.32
C ASP A 37 4.35 -3.81 -18.01
N VAL A 38 3.50 -4.79 -17.71
CA VAL A 38 3.73 -5.74 -16.62
C VAL A 38 4.98 -6.57 -16.94
N ALA A 39 5.87 -6.72 -15.96
CA ALA A 39 7.09 -7.51 -16.10
C ALA A 39 6.77 -8.97 -16.46
N SER A 40 7.38 -9.46 -17.54
CA SER A 40 7.06 -10.77 -18.13
C SER A 40 8.18 -11.81 -18.02
N TYR A 41 9.34 -11.44 -17.49
CA TYR A 41 10.49 -12.36 -17.36
C TYR A 41 10.34 -13.38 -16.21
N ILE A 42 9.42 -13.12 -15.27
CA ILE A 42 9.00 -14.08 -14.24
C ILE A 42 7.54 -14.42 -14.51
N PRO A 43 7.19 -15.68 -14.84
CA PRO A 43 5.82 -16.08 -15.21
C PRO A 43 4.76 -15.64 -14.20
N GLU A 44 5.06 -15.73 -12.91
CA GLU A 44 4.14 -15.39 -11.82
C GLU A 44 3.76 -13.90 -11.82
N LEU A 45 4.64 -13.01 -12.31
CA LEU A 45 4.38 -11.57 -12.39
C LEU A 45 3.35 -11.21 -13.46
N THR A 46 3.21 -12.05 -14.50
CA THR A 46 2.26 -11.79 -15.60
C THR A 46 0.79 -11.87 -15.15
N ASN A 47 0.53 -12.45 -13.98
CA ASN A 47 -0.81 -12.53 -13.41
C ASN A 47 -1.28 -11.22 -12.75
N ALA A 48 -0.42 -10.20 -12.64
CA ALA A 48 -0.80 -8.92 -12.07
C ALA A 48 -1.76 -8.16 -13.01
N ASP A 49 -2.85 -7.62 -12.47
CA ASP A 49 -3.74 -6.73 -13.24
C ASP A 49 -3.04 -5.38 -13.43
N PRO A 50 -2.82 -4.91 -14.68
CA PRO A 50 -2.18 -3.62 -14.93
C PRO A 50 -2.96 -2.42 -14.38
N ARG A 51 -4.23 -2.61 -14.00
CA ARG A 51 -5.09 -1.58 -13.41
C ARG A 51 -4.96 -1.48 -11.89
N TRP A 52 -4.21 -2.38 -11.25
CA TRP A 52 -3.98 -2.28 -9.80
C TRP A 52 -3.18 -1.03 -9.47
N PHE A 53 -3.82 -0.11 -8.76
CA PHE A 53 -3.21 1.12 -8.30
C PHE A 53 -3.71 1.48 -6.91
N GLY A 54 -2.77 1.54 -5.96
CA GLY A 54 -3.02 1.86 -4.57
C GLY A 54 -1.93 2.76 -4.00
N ILE A 55 -2.31 3.66 -3.08
CA ILE A 55 -1.40 4.55 -2.36
C ILE A 55 -1.66 4.38 -0.88
N ALA A 56 -0.61 4.13 -0.09
CA ALA A 56 -0.67 4.05 1.36
C ALA A 56 0.39 4.96 1.99
N VAL A 57 0.02 5.65 3.06
CA VAL A 57 0.92 6.46 3.89
C VAL A 57 0.75 6.02 5.34
N ALA A 58 1.85 5.59 5.96
CA ALA A 58 1.94 5.32 7.39
C ALA A 58 2.75 6.43 8.07
N THR A 59 2.22 6.98 9.16
CA THR A 59 2.85 8.06 9.92
C THR A 59 3.51 7.52 11.19
N ILE A 60 4.44 8.29 11.77
CA ILE A 60 5.20 7.90 12.97
C ILE A 60 4.34 7.78 14.23
N ASP A 61 3.16 8.42 14.24
CA ASP A 61 2.16 8.35 15.31
C ASP A 61 1.15 7.21 15.11
N GLY A 62 1.36 6.35 14.10
CA GLY A 62 0.62 5.10 13.92
C GLY A 62 -0.63 5.20 13.05
N HIS A 63 -0.92 6.35 12.44
CA HIS A 63 -2.01 6.46 11.48
C HIS A 63 -1.62 5.87 10.12
N VAL A 64 -2.59 5.26 9.45
CA VAL A 64 -2.45 4.72 8.10
C VAL A 64 -3.57 5.27 7.24
N TYR A 65 -3.20 5.91 6.13
CA TYR A 65 -4.12 6.47 5.14
C TYR A 65 -3.96 5.71 3.83
N GLU A 66 -5.07 5.27 3.26
CA GLU A 66 -5.07 4.37 2.10
C GLU A 66 -6.10 4.83 1.07
N VAL A 67 -5.78 4.62 -0.20
CA VAL A 67 -6.71 4.80 -1.33
C VAL A 67 -6.36 3.81 -2.44
N GLY A 68 -7.37 3.23 -3.08
CA GLY A 68 -7.21 2.23 -4.14
C GLY A 68 -6.85 0.84 -3.61
N GLU A 69 -6.17 0.05 -4.43
CA GLU A 69 -5.91 -1.38 -4.18
C GLU A 69 -4.68 -1.59 -3.27
N THR A 70 -4.75 -1.14 -2.01
CA THR A 70 -3.61 -1.18 -1.07
C THR A 70 -3.42 -2.52 -0.35
N ARG A 71 -4.42 -3.39 -0.40
CA ARG A 71 -4.43 -4.68 0.31
C ARG A 71 -4.18 -5.88 -0.59
N GLN A 72 -3.92 -5.64 -1.88
CA GLN A 72 -3.54 -6.68 -2.83
C GLN A 72 -2.10 -7.14 -2.56
N PRO A 73 -1.86 -8.42 -2.22
CA PRO A 73 -0.51 -8.92 -2.01
C PRO A 73 0.29 -8.95 -3.32
N PHE A 74 1.54 -8.51 -3.26
CA PHE A 74 2.49 -8.63 -4.36
C PHE A 74 3.90 -8.88 -3.81
N THR A 75 4.81 -9.37 -4.66
CA THR A 75 6.21 -9.59 -4.28
C THR A 75 6.96 -8.27 -4.15
N ILE A 76 7.68 -8.09 -3.04
CA ILE A 76 8.43 -6.85 -2.77
C ILE A 76 9.64 -6.64 -3.70
N GLN A 77 10.12 -7.68 -4.38
CA GLN A 77 11.23 -7.57 -5.36
C GLN A 77 12.44 -6.79 -4.79
N SER A 78 13.03 -5.89 -5.57
CA SER A 78 14.19 -5.09 -5.16
C SER A 78 13.92 -4.12 -4.00
N ILE A 79 12.65 -3.89 -3.61
CA ILE A 79 12.30 -3.11 -2.42
C ILE A 79 12.78 -3.83 -1.14
N SER A 80 13.06 -5.13 -1.20
CA SER A 80 13.70 -5.88 -0.11
C SER A 80 15.12 -5.43 0.25
N LYS A 81 15.87 -4.86 -0.70
CA LYS A 81 17.33 -4.62 -0.56
C LYS A 81 17.70 -3.72 0.62
N PRO A 82 17.03 -2.57 0.86
CA PRO A 82 17.34 -1.74 2.03
C PRO A 82 17.12 -2.47 3.36
N PHE A 83 16.11 -3.34 3.46
CA PHE A 83 15.86 -4.13 4.68
C PHE A 83 16.94 -5.17 4.92
N VAL A 84 17.32 -5.92 3.89
CA VAL A 84 18.40 -6.90 3.97
C VAL A 84 19.74 -6.22 4.27
N TYR A 85 19.98 -5.05 3.69
CA TYR A 85 21.19 -4.27 3.96
C TYR A 85 21.23 -3.75 5.40
N ALA A 86 20.13 -3.21 5.92
CA ALA A 86 20.04 -2.78 7.31
C ALA A 86 20.29 -3.93 8.29
N LEU A 87 19.73 -5.12 8.00
CA LEU A 87 19.98 -6.33 8.79
C LEU A 87 21.47 -6.71 8.78
N ALA A 88 22.11 -6.72 7.60
CA ALA A 88 23.52 -7.05 7.46
C ALA A 88 24.47 -6.04 8.14
N LEU A 89 24.05 -4.78 8.34
CA LEU A 89 24.79 -3.78 9.10
C LEU A 89 24.57 -3.87 10.62
N GLN A 90 23.45 -4.46 11.03
CA GLN A 90 23.09 -4.62 12.44
C GLN A 90 23.83 -5.81 13.09
N ASP A 91 24.15 -6.82 12.28
CA ASP A 91 24.94 -8.00 12.66
C ASP A 91 26.44 -7.70 12.79
#